data_AF-A0A9W3BY09-F1
#
_entry.id   AF-A0A9W3BY09-F1
#
_cell.length_a   1.000
_cell.length_b   1.000
_cell.length_c   1.000
_cell.angle_alpha   90.00
_cell.angle_beta   90.00
_cell.angle_gamma   90.00
#
_symmetry.space_group_name_H-M   'P 1'
#
loop_
_entity.id
_entity.type
_entity.pdbx_description
1 polymer ?
#
loop_
_entity_poly.entity_id
_entity_poly.type
_entity_poly.pdbx_seq_one_letter_code
_entity_poly.pdbx_strand_id
1 'polypeptide(L)'
;MDQSKLKRCSASSSSSHAEAAADATDSLQKERELDDSETEFNSRKKQKQEEETTEKKKKCCFGTKDAKGNNERTIFVTGFDTSGSRDEIRTALAAHFSSCGELTRVFVPVECETGVSRGYAFINLKQGVGEIEAALTLNGSDLRGRKLLVTMAKRRAEYYCHVNFKGCEICRAMFAAGRRRMTRWKTETGNGKFTHVSPEYKAMCRLHLEATKARKMAKSKTKEG
;
A
#
# COMPACT_ATOMS: atom_id res chain seq x y z
N MET A 1 -72.18 -1.18 -26.93
CA MET A 1 -72.84 -2.49 -26.70
C MET A 1 -72.37 -3.44 -27.78
N ASP A 2 -72.16 -4.70 -27.41
CA ASP A 2 -72.52 -5.95 -28.12
C ASP A 2 -72.47 -6.03 -29.66
N GLN A 3 -71.67 -6.96 -30.24
CA GLN A 3 -72.03 -8.38 -30.53
C GLN A 3 -73.03 -8.53 -31.71
N SER A 4 -73.04 -9.59 -32.55
CA SER A 4 -72.14 -10.74 -32.78
C SER A 4 -72.67 -11.58 -33.97
N LYS A 5 -71.81 -12.40 -34.62
CA LYS A 5 -72.17 -13.63 -35.41
C LYS A 5 -72.95 -13.40 -36.75
N LEU A 6 -72.97 -14.28 -37.77
CA LEU A 6 -72.17 -15.47 -38.20
C LEU A 6 -72.56 -15.91 -39.65
N LYS A 7 -71.71 -16.75 -40.29
CA LYS A 7 -72.05 -17.80 -41.32
C LYS A 7 -72.49 -17.34 -42.75
N ARG A 8 -72.25 -18.08 -43.86
CA ARG A 8 -71.32 -19.21 -44.22
C ARG A 8 -71.38 -19.55 -45.74
N CYS A 9 -70.25 -19.95 -46.37
CA CYS A 9 -70.04 -20.86 -47.57
C CYS A 9 -70.85 -20.66 -48.89
N SER A 10 -70.45 -21.04 -50.11
CA SER A 10 -69.30 -21.80 -50.73
C SER A 10 -68.90 -21.14 -52.08
N ALA A 11 -67.78 -21.35 -52.80
CA ALA A 11 -66.64 -22.30 -52.81
C ALA A 11 -66.68 -23.50 -53.83
N SER A 12 -66.02 -23.34 -55.00
CA SER A 12 -65.63 -24.37 -56.02
C SER A 12 -64.62 -23.77 -57.05
N SER A 13 -63.91 -24.52 -57.91
CA SER A 13 -62.80 -25.48 -57.64
C SER A 13 -62.12 -25.97 -58.94
N SER A 14 -60.78 -25.89 -59.06
CA SER A 14 -59.92 -26.72 -59.96
C SER A 14 -58.42 -26.51 -59.64
N SER A 15 -57.51 -27.33 -60.20
CA SER A 15 -56.16 -27.57 -59.63
C SER A 15 -55.03 -27.85 -60.64
N SER A 16 -53.79 -27.45 -60.31
CA SER A 16 -52.54 -27.99 -60.89
C SER A 16 -51.36 -27.85 -59.89
N HIS A 17 -50.35 -28.71 -59.97
CA HIS A 17 -49.36 -28.96 -58.90
C HIS A 17 -48.13 -28.03 -58.86
N ALA A 18 -47.71 -27.63 -57.65
CA ALA A 18 -46.31 -27.47 -57.23
C ALA A 18 -46.18 -27.25 -55.69
N GLU A 19 -45.92 -28.31 -54.91
CA GLU A 19 -45.63 -28.27 -53.45
C GLU A 19 -45.26 -29.70 -52.97
N ALA A 20 -44.70 -29.99 -51.79
CA ALA A 20 -44.35 -29.21 -50.58
C ALA A 20 -43.02 -29.76 -49.97
N ALA A 21 -42.47 -29.36 -48.82
CA ALA A 21 -42.85 -28.46 -47.70
C ALA A 21 -41.55 -27.84 -47.11
N ALA A 22 -41.52 -26.93 -46.13
CA ALA A 22 -42.52 -26.38 -45.21
C ALA A 22 -42.18 -24.89 -44.92
N ASP A 23 -43.13 -23.96 -44.71
CA ASP A 23 -43.85 -23.65 -43.44
C ASP A 23 -42.94 -22.93 -42.40
N ALA A 24 -43.31 -21.85 -41.69
CA ALA A 24 -44.61 -21.16 -41.53
C ALA A 24 -44.45 -19.69 -41.04
N THR A 25 -45.55 -18.89 -41.11
CA THR A 25 -45.90 -17.76 -40.18
C THR A 25 -44.95 -16.55 -40.05
N ASP A 26 -45.29 -15.43 -39.40
CA ASP A 26 -46.54 -14.62 -39.30
C ASP A 26 -46.14 -13.21 -38.80
N SER A 27 -47.08 -12.26 -38.73
CA SER A 27 -46.85 -10.86 -38.36
C SER A 27 -46.43 -10.65 -36.90
N LEU A 28 -45.41 -9.81 -36.71
CA LEU A 28 -45.18 -8.85 -35.62
C LEU A 28 -45.74 -9.18 -34.21
N GLN A 29 -44.83 -9.13 -33.22
CA GLN A 29 -45.04 -9.14 -31.76
C GLN A 29 -44.97 -10.50 -31.04
N LYS A 30 -43.82 -11.17 -31.16
CA LYS A 30 -43.26 -11.93 -30.03
C LYS A 30 -41.73 -11.81 -29.99
N GLU A 31 -41.20 -11.65 -28.77
CA GLU A 31 -39.83 -12.01 -28.30
C GLU A 31 -38.70 -11.90 -29.34
N ARG A 32 -37.81 -10.89 -29.36
CA ARG A 32 -37.19 -10.11 -28.28
C ARG A 32 -36.33 -10.92 -27.27
N GLU A 33 -36.14 -12.23 -27.48
CA GLU A 33 -35.43 -13.14 -26.56
C GLU A 33 -34.39 -14.06 -27.28
N LEU A 34 -33.71 -13.57 -28.33
CA LEU A 34 -32.56 -14.23 -29.02
C LEU A 34 -31.76 -13.17 -29.84
N ASP A 35 -31.31 -12.03 -29.34
CA ASP A 35 -30.53 -11.74 -28.14
C ASP A 35 -29.11 -12.35 -28.05
N ASP A 36 -28.17 -11.45 -27.72
CA ASP A 36 -26.78 -11.61 -27.26
C ASP A 36 -25.75 -12.50 -28.01
N SER A 37 -26.05 -13.77 -28.30
CA SER A 37 -25.05 -14.86 -28.21
C SER A 37 -23.75 -14.75 -29.03
N GLU A 38 -23.76 -14.26 -30.29
CA GLU A 38 -22.53 -14.12 -31.09
C GLU A 38 -21.81 -12.77 -30.90
N THR A 39 -22.54 -11.71 -30.58
CA THR A 39 -21.95 -10.40 -30.21
C THR A 39 -21.28 -10.44 -28.84
N GLU A 40 -21.81 -11.23 -27.91
CA GLU A 40 -21.19 -11.45 -26.60
C GLU A 40 -19.81 -12.11 -26.69
N PHE A 41 -19.62 -13.13 -27.53
CA PHE A 41 -18.38 -13.91 -27.49
C PHE A 41 -17.14 -13.08 -27.86
N ASN A 42 -17.27 -12.22 -28.88
CA ASN A 42 -16.21 -11.29 -29.26
C ASN A 42 -16.12 -10.07 -28.32
N SER A 43 -17.24 -9.62 -27.73
CA SER A 43 -17.23 -8.54 -26.74
C SER A 43 -16.52 -8.97 -25.44
N ARG A 44 -16.85 -10.14 -24.90
CA ARG A 44 -16.19 -10.73 -23.72
C ARG A 44 -14.70 -10.96 -23.94
N LYS A 45 -14.26 -11.30 -25.15
CA LYS A 45 -12.83 -11.44 -25.48
C LYS A 45 -12.08 -10.10 -25.62
N LYS A 46 -12.78 -8.97 -25.80
CA LYS A 46 -12.18 -7.63 -25.87
C LYS A 46 -12.29 -6.86 -24.56
N GLN A 47 -13.37 -7.03 -23.80
CA GLN A 47 -13.54 -6.46 -22.46
C GLN A 47 -12.72 -7.21 -21.40
N LYS A 48 -12.48 -8.53 -21.58
CA LYS A 48 -11.46 -9.26 -20.79
C LYS A 48 -10.01 -9.04 -21.30
N GLN A 49 -9.77 -7.86 -21.87
CA GLN A 49 -8.44 -7.25 -22.05
C GLN A 49 -8.42 -5.75 -21.62
N GLU A 50 -9.49 -5.24 -21.00
CA GLU A 50 -9.45 -4.04 -20.13
C GLU A 50 -9.12 -4.41 -18.66
N GLU A 51 -9.29 -5.69 -18.32
CA GLU A 51 -8.78 -6.32 -17.10
C GLU A 51 -7.38 -6.89 -17.37
N GLU A 52 -6.43 -6.61 -16.47
CA GLU A 52 -4.97 -6.77 -16.61
C GLU A 52 -4.27 -5.87 -17.66
N THR A 53 -3.04 -5.45 -17.34
CA THR A 53 -2.12 -4.62 -18.17
C THR A 53 -2.47 -3.15 -18.44
N THR A 54 -3.47 -2.56 -17.78
CA THR A 54 -3.35 -1.12 -17.42
C THR A 54 -2.15 -0.96 -16.48
N GLU A 55 -1.03 -0.46 -17.01
CA GLU A 55 0.23 -0.37 -16.26
C GLU A 55 0.09 0.52 -15.01
N LYS A 56 -0.06 -0.11 -13.84
CA LYS A 56 0.03 0.56 -12.53
C LYS A 56 1.44 1.14 -12.35
N LYS A 57 1.65 2.34 -12.90
CA LYS A 57 2.91 3.09 -13.01
C LYS A 57 3.70 3.03 -11.70
N LYS A 58 4.70 2.14 -11.68
CA LYS A 58 5.28 1.52 -10.46
C LYS A 58 5.75 2.57 -9.44
N LYS A 59 4.88 2.87 -8.47
CA LYS A 59 4.97 4.06 -7.60
C LYS A 59 6.11 3.88 -6.58
N CYS A 60 7.24 4.56 -6.82
CA CYS A 60 8.42 4.47 -5.96
C CYS A 60 8.09 4.76 -4.49
N CYS A 61 8.32 3.79 -3.60
CA CYS A 61 8.16 3.92 -2.15
C CYS A 61 8.88 5.15 -1.59
N PHE A 62 10.11 5.41 -2.06
CA PHE A 62 10.93 6.54 -1.61
C PHE A 62 10.85 7.78 -2.52
N GLY A 63 9.86 7.83 -3.42
CA GLY A 63 9.64 8.96 -4.34
C GLY A 63 8.81 10.11 -3.75
N THR A 64 8.28 9.97 -2.54
CA THR A 64 7.53 11.03 -1.84
C THR A 64 8.44 11.92 -1.01
N LYS A 65 8.01 13.18 -0.75
CA LYS A 65 8.68 14.06 0.22
C LYS A 65 8.83 13.40 1.61
N ASP A 66 7.82 12.64 2.02
CA ASP A 66 7.79 11.90 3.29
C ASP A 66 8.77 10.70 3.36
N ALA A 67 9.44 10.33 2.25
CA ALA A 67 10.42 9.24 2.24
C ALA A 67 11.66 9.49 3.11
N LYS A 68 11.91 10.75 3.48
CA LYS A 68 13.04 11.21 4.30
C LYS A 68 12.51 11.97 5.52
N GLY A 69 13.38 12.23 6.52
CA GLY A 69 13.01 12.99 7.71
C GLY A 69 12.60 12.18 8.95
N ASN A 70 12.98 10.89 9.04
CA ASN A 70 12.97 10.18 10.33
C ASN A 70 13.87 10.91 11.35
N ASN A 71 13.39 11.10 12.58
CA ASN A 71 14.09 11.77 13.67
C ASN A 71 13.94 11.00 15.01
N GLU A 72 14.53 11.53 16.08
CA GLU A 72 14.54 10.89 17.41
C GLU A 72 13.14 10.71 18.02
N ARG A 73 12.19 11.56 17.60
CA ARG A 73 10.77 11.58 18.01
C ARG A 73 9.86 10.83 17.02
N THR A 74 10.40 10.13 16.02
CA THR A 74 9.57 9.33 15.09
C THR A 74 8.93 8.14 15.82
N ILE A 75 7.62 8.05 15.70
CA ILE A 75 6.79 6.94 16.15
C ILE A 75 6.67 5.90 15.04
N PHE A 76 6.65 4.63 15.40
CA PHE A 76 6.43 3.48 14.52
C PHE A 76 5.08 2.86 14.85
N VAL A 77 4.21 2.77 13.85
CA VAL A 77 2.86 2.21 13.97
C VAL A 77 2.77 0.93 13.14
N THR A 78 2.08 -0.07 13.66
CA THR A 78 1.84 -1.40 13.08
C THR A 78 0.41 -1.84 13.36
N GLY A 79 -0.10 -2.85 12.65
CA GLY A 79 -1.42 -3.47 12.96
C GLY A 79 -2.65 -2.78 12.32
N PHE A 80 -2.46 -1.67 11.61
CA PHE A 80 -3.51 -1.06 10.78
C PHE A 80 -3.89 -1.97 9.58
N ASP A 81 -4.99 -1.65 8.89
CA ASP A 81 -5.35 -2.38 7.67
C ASP A 81 -4.48 -1.99 6.46
N THR A 82 -3.90 -3.02 5.84
CA THR A 82 -2.96 -2.93 4.72
C THR A 82 -3.61 -3.04 3.34
N SER A 83 -4.92 -3.34 3.27
CA SER A 83 -5.65 -3.62 2.03
C SER A 83 -5.84 -2.39 1.13
N GLY A 84 -6.12 -1.23 1.73
CA GLY A 84 -6.34 0.03 1.02
C GLY A 84 -5.07 0.62 0.40
N SER A 85 -5.22 1.66 -0.44
CA SER A 85 -4.06 2.30 -1.02
C SER A 85 -3.18 2.99 0.04
N ARG A 86 -1.89 3.15 -0.27
CA ARG A 86 -0.92 3.88 0.57
C ARG A 86 -1.45 5.23 1.06
N ASP A 87 -2.18 5.94 0.21
CA ASP A 87 -2.59 7.31 0.45
C ASP A 87 -3.92 7.38 1.25
N GLU A 88 -4.78 6.36 1.16
CA GLU A 88 -5.85 6.11 2.15
C GLU A 88 -5.28 5.76 3.53
N ILE A 89 -4.33 4.81 3.60
CA ILE A 89 -3.72 4.36 4.86
C ILE A 89 -3.03 5.54 5.56
N ARG A 90 -2.30 6.38 4.80
CA ARG A 90 -1.73 7.63 5.28
C ARG A 90 -2.80 8.54 5.89
N THR A 91 -3.94 8.69 5.24
CA THR A 91 -5.03 9.58 5.67
C THR A 91 -5.75 9.04 6.91
N ALA A 92 -6.02 7.73 6.97
CA ALA A 92 -6.61 7.07 8.14
C ALA A 92 -5.70 7.17 9.37
N LEU A 93 -4.39 6.96 9.21
CA LEU A 93 -3.41 7.18 10.27
C LEU A 93 -3.32 8.66 10.66
N ALA A 94 -3.37 9.59 9.69
CA ALA A 94 -3.31 11.02 10.00
C ALA A 94 -4.53 11.50 10.82
N ALA A 95 -5.74 11.02 10.50
CA ALA A 95 -6.95 11.32 11.25
C ALA A 95 -6.96 10.67 12.66
N HIS A 96 -6.33 9.50 12.82
CA HIS A 96 -6.25 8.82 14.12
C HIS A 96 -5.30 9.51 15.10
N PHE A 97 -4.14 9.98 14.60
CA PHE A 97 -3.10 10.60 15.43
C PHE A 97 -3.20 12.13 15.53
N SER A 98 -4.13 12.80 14.83
CA SER A 98 -4.30 14.26 14.94
C SER A 98 -4.80 14.72 16.31
N SER A 99 -5.39 13.84 17.11
CA SER A 99 -5.74 14.06 18.51
C SER A 99 -4.53 14.16 19.43
N CYS A 100 -3.39 13.57 19.05
CA CYS A 100 -2.14 13.61 19.82
C CYS A 100 -1.30 14.88 19.56
N GLY A 101 -1.60 15.63 18.49
CA GLY A 101 -0.88 16.84 18.12
C GLY A 101 -0.71 17.02 16.61
N GLU A 102 -0.06 18.11 16.21
CA GLU A 102 0.15 18.46 14.80
C GLU A 102 1.12 17.49 14.11
N LEU A 103 0.67 16.82 13.05
CA LEU A 103 1.44 15.83 12.31
C LEU A 103 2.30 16.49 11.22
N THR A 104 3.63 16.46 11.40
CA THR A 104 4.56 17.03 10.41
C THR A 104 4.83 16.08 9.24
N ARG A 105 4.70 14.76 9.45
CA ARG A 105 4.99 13.74 8.45
C ARG A 105 4.31 12.41 8.77
N VAL A 106 3.72 11.78 7.76
CA VAL A 106 3.23 10.39 7.82
C VAL A 106 3.78 9.65 6.61
N PHE A 107 4.56 8.59 6.84
CA PHE A 107 5.21 7.80 5.80
C PHE A 107 4.85 6.32 5.91
N VAL A 108 4.20 5.79 4.87
CA VAL A 108 3.79 4.38 4.76
C VAL A 108 4.65 3.73 3.66
N PRO A 109 5.64 2.88 4.01
CA PRO A 109 6.39 2.11 3.03
C PRO A 109 5.51 1.11 2.27
N VAL A 110 5.75 0.99 0.97
CA VAL A 110 5.08 0.04 0.06
C VAL A 110 6.11 -0.80 -0.68
N GLU A 111 5.71 -1.98 -1.14
CA GLU A 111 6.48 -2.73 -2.14
C GLU A 111 6.35 -2.04 -3.51
N CYS A 112 7.45 -1.82 -4.23
CA CYS A 112 7.40 -1.09 -5.51
C CYS A 112 6.80 -1.90 -6.68
N GLU A 113 6.72 -3.22 -6.55
CA GLU A 113 6.23 -4.13 -7.59
C GLU A 113 4.71 -4.34 -7.49
N THR A 114 4.17 -4.55 -6.28
CA THR A 114 2.73 -4.77 -6.04
C THR A 114 1.97 -3.52 -5.57
N GLY A 115 2.67 -2.50 -5.08
CA GLY A 115 2.07 -1.30 -4.47
C GLY A 115 1.51 -1.50 -3.05
N VAL A 116 1.53 -2.74 -2.53
CA VAL A 116 0.96 -3.10 -1.22
C VAL A 116 1.77 -2.50 -0.07
N SER A 117 1.09 -2.03 0.98
CA SER A 117 1.73 -1.48 2.17
C SER A 117 2.43 -2.55 3.00
N ARG A 118 3.59 -2.23 3.58
CA ARG A 118 4.43 -3.21 4.29
C ARG A 118 3.98 -3.53 5.73
N GLY A 119 2.77 -3.14 6.13
CA GLY A 119 2.21 -3.39 7.47
C GLY A 119 2.71 -2.46 8.58
N TYR A 120 3.60 -1.51 8.28
CA TYR A 120 4.10 -0.51 9.23
C TYR A 120 4.17 0.89 8.63
N ALA A 121 4.18 1.90 9.50
CA ALA A 121 4.24 3.32 9.13
C ALA A 121 5.12 4.11 10.13
N PHE A 122 5.67 5.23 9.66
CA PHE A 122 6.42 6.18 10.48
C PHE A 122 5.65 7.49 10.58
N ILE A 123 5.50 8.00 11.80
CA ILE A 123 4.81 9.25 12.08
C ILE A 123 5.78 10.18 12.82
N ASN A 124 5.86 11.44 12.36
CA ASN A 124 6.47 12.51 13.12
C ASN A 124 5.36 13.49 13.55
N LEU A 125 5.27 13.74 14.85
CA LEU A 125 4.56 14.89 15.40
C LEU A 125 5.47 16.13 15.37
N LYS A 126 4.88 17.30 15.53
CA LYS A 126 5.59 18.58 15.74
C LYS A 126 6.33 18.54 17.07
N GLN A 127 7.35 19.38 17.20
CA GLN A 127 8.13 19.45 18.44
C GLN A 127 7.42 20.35 19.47
N GLY A 128 6.76 19.72 20.44
CA GLY A 128 6.34 20.38 21.68
C GLY A 128 6.54 19.46 22.89
N VAL A 129 5.50 19.33 23.72
CA VAL A 129 5.49 18.65 25.01
C VAL A 129 4.32 17.67 25.07
N GLY A 130 4.60 16.40 25.38
CA GLY A 130 3.58 15.36 25.61
C GLY A 130 2.99 14.69 24.36
N GLU A 131 3.19 15.20 23.13
CA GLU A 131 2.55 14.63 21.93
C GLU A 131 2.99 13.17 21.67
N ILE A 132 4.26 12.87 21.98
CA ILE A 132 4.83 11.53 21.87
C ILE A 132 4.23 10.57 22.91
N GLU A 133 3.91 11.06 24.10
CA GLU A 133 3.32 10.27 25.19
C GLU A 133 1.82 10.03 24.94
N ALA A 134 1.11 11.04 24.41
CA ALA A 134 -0.25 10.88 23.92
C ALA A 134 -0.33 9.85 22.77
N ALA A 135 0.59 9.90 21.80
CA ALA A 135 0.62 8.94 20.70
C ALA A 135 1.03 7.53 21.14
N LEU A 136 1.92 7.38 22.14
CA LEU A 136 2.21 6.09 22.77
C LEU A 136 1.04 5.57 23.60
N THR A 137 0.20 6.44 24.15
CA THR A 137 -1.06 6.07 24.84
C THR A 137 -2.11 5.50 23.86
N LEU A 138 -2.05 5.85 22.58
CA LEU A 138 -2.86 5.19 21.53
C LEU A 138 -2.38 3.77 21.17
N ASN A 139 -1.36 3.22 21.83
CA ASN A 139 -0.99 1.81 21.69
C ASN A 139 -2.13 0.89 22.18
N GLY A 140 -2.59 0.00 21.31
CA GLY A 140 -3.73 -0.89 21.54
C GLY A 140 -5.09 -0.33 21.10
N SER A 141 -5.14 0.93 20.64
CA SER A 141 -6.37 1.53 20.09
C SER A 141 -6.81 0.90 18.77
N ASP A 142 -8.11 0.81 18.53
CA ASP A 142 -8.69 0.21 17.34
C ASP A 142 -8.81 1.21 16.17
N LEU A 143 -8.30 0.83 15.00
CA LEU A 143 -8.46 1.56 13.74
C LEU A 143 -9.02 0.59 12.69
N ARG A 144 -10.21 0.88 12.15
CA ARG A 144 -10.94 0.02 11.19
C ARG A 144 -11.04 -1.46 11.65
N GLY A 145 -11.29 -1.68 12.94
CA GLY A 145 -11.43 -3.02 13.52
C GLY A 145 -10.12 -3.80 13.71
N ARG A 146 -8.95 -3.14 13.67
CA ARG A 146 -7.67 -3.74 14.06
C ARG A 146 -6.93 -2.87 15.09
N LYS A 147 -6.29 -3.51 16.07
CA LYS A 147 -5.55 -2.83 17.13
C LYS A 147 -4.18 -2.36 16.64
N LEU A 148 -3.89 -1.09 16.84
CA LEU A 148 -2.61 -0.47 16.51
C LEU A 148 -1.55 -0.84 17.54
N LEU A 149 -0.40 -1.34 17.10
CA LEU A 149 0.82 -1.44 17.91
C LEU A 149 1.68 -0.21 17.65
N VAL A 150 1.86 0.63 18.66
CA VAL A 150 2.54 1.94 18.58
C VAL A 150 3.79 1.93 19.47
N THR A 151 4.95 2.24 18.88
CA THR A 151 6.27 2.13 19.56
C THR A 151 7.25 3.21 19.10
N MET A 152 8.31 3.48 19.87
CA MET A 152 9.36 4.42 19.46
C MET A 152 10.24 3.84 18.34
N ALA A 153 10.24 4.49 17.17
CA ALA A 153 10.87 3.93 15.96
C ALA A 153 12.39 3.74 16.10
N LYS A 154 13.08 4.62 16.85
CA LYS A 154 14.53 4.53 17.13
C LYS A 154 14.96 3.21 17.83
N ARG A 155 14.02 2.45 18.41
CA ARG A 155 14.28 1.12 18.98
C ARG A 155 14.13 -0.04 17.98
N ARG A 156 13.69 0.22 16.74
CA ARG A 156 13.40 -0.80 15.72
C ARG A 156 14.43 -0.80 14.60
N ALA A 157 14.71 -1.98 14.05
CA ALA A 157 15.66 -2.15 12.96
C ALA A 157 15.15 -1.46 11.67
N GLU A 158 13.84 -1.50 11.46
CA GLU A 158 13.08 -0.95 10.34
C GLU A 158 13.26 0.57 10.16
N TYR A 159 13.60 1.31 11.22
CA TYR A 159 13.92 2.74 11.19
C TYR A 159 15.28 3.03 10.52
N TYR A 160 16.23 2.10 10.62
CA TYR A 160 17.58 2.24 10.08
C TYR A 160 17.69 1.67 8.66
N CYS A 161 17.01 0.55 8.37
CA CYS A 161 16.96 -0.03 7.03
C CYS A 161 15.69 -0.87 6.81
N HIS A 162 15.02 -0.64 5.68
CA HIS A 162 13.90 -1.46 5.22
C HIS A 162 14.42 -2.75 4.58
N VAL A 163 14.35 -3.87 5.29
CA VAL A 163 14.85 -5.17 4.80
C VAL A 163 14.08 -5.65 3.56
N ASN A 164 14.72 -6.50 2.76
CA ASN A 164 14.11 -7.26 1.64
C ASN A 164 13.35 -6.40 0.61
N PHE A 165 13.86 -5.21 0.27
CA PHE A 165 13.17 -4.32 -0.66
C PHE A 165 13.42 -4.71 -2.13
N LYS A 166 12.41 -5.22 -2.84
CA LYS A 166 12.44 -5.34 -4.31
C LYS A 166 11.91 -4.06 -4.93
N GLY A 167 12.67 -3.46 -5.84
CA GLY A 167 12.23 -2.22 -6.49
C GLY A 167 13.29 -1.47 -7.30
N CYS A 168 12.90 -0.26 -7.68
CA CYS A 168 13.67 0.65 -8.53
C CYS A 168 14.96 1.16 -7.87
N GLU A 169 15.81 1.79 -8.67
CA GLU A 169 17.13 2.30 -8.29
C GLU A 169 17.13 3.17 -7.03
N ILE A 170 16.18 4.12 -6.91
CA ILE A 170 16.03 4.97 -5.72
C ILE A 170 15.87 4.12 -4.45
N CYS A 171 15.10 3.03 -4.53
CA CYS A 171 14.88 2.12 -3.40
C CYS A 171 16.15 1.31 -3.09
N ARG A 172 16.87 0.84 -4.11
CA ARG A 172 18.15 0.13 -3.97
C ARG A 172 19.23 1.03 -3.33
N ALA A 173 19.31 2.29 -3.72
CA ALA A 173 20.21 3.29 -3.15
C ALA A 173 19.86 3.60 -1.67
N MET A 174 18.58 3.84 -1.38
CA MET A 174 18.09 4.05 0.00
C MET A 174 18.34 2.82 0.90
N PHE A 175 18.18 1.60 0.36
CA PHE A 175 18.54 0.36 1.04
C PHE A 175 20.05 0.24 1.30
N ALA A 176 20.90 0.54 0.31
CA ALA A 176 22.36 0.51 0.46
C ALA A 176 22.86 1.51 1.53
N ALA A 177 22.32 2.73 1.56
CA ALA A 177 22.58 3.71 2.61
C ALA A 177 22.01 3.28 3.97
N GLY A 178 20.84 2.63 3.98
CA GLY A 178 20.23 2.04 5.16
C GLY A 178 21.10 0.92 5.77
N ARG A 179 21.68 0.02 4.97
CA ARG A 179 22.55 -1.07 5.46
C ARG A 179 23.72 -0.54 6.29
N ARG A 180 24.38 0.54 5.86
CA ARG A 180 25.46 1.17 6.64
C ARG A 180 24.98 1.67 8.02
N ARG A 181 23.80 2.30 8.08
CA ARG A 181 23.17 2.77 9.32
C ARG A 181 22.73 1.60 10.23
N MET A 182 22.17 0.55 9.64
CA MET A 182 21.79 -0.69 10.32
C MET A 182 22.99 -1.38 10.97
N THR A 183 24.10 -1.58 10.24
CA THR A 183 25.31 -2.21 10.78
C THR A 183 25.83 -1.42 11.98
N ARG A 184 25.92 -0.09 11.87
CA ARG A 184 26.30 0.78 12.98
C ARG A 184 25.37 0.63 14.18
N TRP A 185 24.05 0.71 13.98
CA TRP A 185 23.07 0.53 15.06
C TRP A 185 23.16 -0.85 15.71
N LYS A 186 23.38 -1.92 14.93
CA LYS A 186 23.59 -3.27 15.45
C LYS A 186 24.83 -3.37 16.34
N THR A 187 25.93 -2.69 15.99
CA THR A 187 27.12 -2.57 16.84
C THR A 187 26.83 -1.74 18.11
N GLU A 188 26.12 -0.63 17.99
CA GLU A 188 25.78 0.27 19.12
C GLU A 188 24.73 -0.31 20.08
N THR A 189 23.94 -1.32 19.67
CA THR A 189 22.80 -1.87 20.45
C THR A 189 22.80 -3.38 20.59
N GLY A 190 23.92 -4.07 20.32
CA GLY A 190 23.99 -5.54 20.45
C GLY A 190 22.94 -6.30 19.62
N ASN A 191 22.77 -5.92 18.35
CA ASN A 191 21.68 -6.36 17.46
C ASN A 191 20.26 -5.99 17.95
N GLY A 192 20.06 -4.80 18.53
CA GLY A 192 18.76 -4.35 19.05
C GLY A 192 18.41 -4.89 20.43
N LYS A 193 19.30 -5.67 21.06
CA LYS A 193 19.24 -5.98 22.49
C LYS A 193 19.62 -4.72 23.28
N PHE A 194 18.65 -3.84 23.50
CA PHE A 194 18.77 -2.68 24.40
C PHE A 194 18.98 -3.13 25.85
N THR A 195 20.19 -3.58 26.17
CA THR A 195 20.68 -3.64 27.54
C THR A 195 20.57 -2.24 28.14
N HIS A 196 20.26 -2.14 29.43
CA HIS A 196 20.16 -0.84 30.09
C HIS A 196 21.56 -0.32 30.43
N VAL A 197 22.31 0.07 29.39
CA VAL A 197 23.72 0.47 29.46
C VAL A 197 23.91 1.51 30.55
N SER A 198 24.72 1.19 31.57
CA SER A 198 24.89 2.03 32.77
C SER A 198 25.44 3.41 32.39
N PRO A 199 25.17 4.46 33.20
CA PRO A 199 25.78 5.77 33.00
C PRO A 199 27.32 5.69 32.93
N GLU A 200 27.95 4.80 33.70
CA GLU A 200 29.40 4.60 33.70
C GLU A 200 29.88 4.00 32.38
N TYR A 201 29.22 2.95 31.87
CA TYR A 201 29.59 2.37 30.57
C TYR A 201 29.42 3.39 29.43
N LYS A 202 28.38 4.24 29.48
CA LYS A 202 28.21 5.37 28.55
C LYS A 202 29.29 6.45 28.70
N ALA A 203 29.89 6.62 29.87
CA ALA A 203 31.05 7.49 30.06
C ALA A 203 32.33 6.84 29.49
N MET A 204 32.58 5.57 29.83
CA MET A 204 33.72 4.78 29.35
C MET A 204 33.79 4.70 27.82
N CYS A 205 32.66 4.47 27.14
CA CYS A 205 32.61 4.49 25.67
C CYS A 205 32.91 5.88 25.06
N ARG A 206 32.55 6.98 25.72
CA ARG A 206 32.87 8.35 25.24
C ARG A 206 34.37 8.62 25.34
N LEU A 207 34.98 8.33 26.50
CA LEU A 207 36.43 8.45 26.71
C LEU A 207 37.22 7.58 25.72
N HIS A 208 36.78 6.36 25.43
CA HIS A 208 37.41 5.51 24.42
C HIS A 208 37.29 6.09 23.00
N LEU A 209 36.14 6.68 22.65
CA LEU A 209 35.94 7.34 21.35
C LEU A 209 36.80 8.61 21.22
N GLU A 210 36.97 9.38 22.29
CA GLU A 210 37.84 10.55 22.33
C GLU A 210 39.32 10.17 22.23
N ALA A 211 39.78 9.18 22.99
CA ALA A 211 41.13 8.65 22.90
C ALA A 211 41.46 8.08 21.51
N THR A 212 40.51 7.38 20.86
CA THR A 212 40.70 6.87 19.49
C THR A 212 40.65 7.96 18.42
N LYS A 213 39.87 9.03 18.60
CA LYS A 213 39.96 10.25 17.77
C LYS A 213 41.33 10.92 17.92
N ALA A 214 41.79 11.16 19.14
CA ALA A 214 43.09 11.78 19.42
C ALA A 214 44.25 10.98 18.80
N ARG A 215 44.25 9.64 18.97
CA ARG A 215 45.22 8.74 18.34
C ARG A 215 45.19 8.79 16.80
N LYS A 216 44.03 9.03 16.17
CA LYS A 216 43.93 9.23 14.72
C LYS A 216 44.49 10.59 14.29
N MET A 217 44.17 11.67 15.00
CA MET A 217 44.73 13.02 14.75
C MET A 217 46.25 13.08 14.93
N ALA A 218 46.80 12.32 15.87
CA ALA A 218 48.25 12.18 16.01
C ALA A 218 48.86 11.44 14.81
N LYS A 219 48.22 10.35 14.36
CA LYS A 219 48.70 9.51 13.24
C LYS A 219 48.53 10.14 11.85
N SER A 220 47.73 11.19 11.69
CA SER A 220 47.72 12.00 10.46
C SER A 220 48.87 13.02 10.47
N LYS A 221 49.09 13.72 11.59
CA LYS A 221 50.18 14.69 11.73
C LYS A 221 51.57 14.07 11.53
N THR A 222 51.77 12.82 11.92
CA THR A 222 53.02 12.06 11.68
C THR A 222 53.10 11.41 10.29
N LYS A 223 52.41 11.96 9.28
CA LYS A 223 52.48 11.57 7.87
C LYS A 223 52.59 12.75 6.90
N GLU A 224 52.65 13.97 7.42
CA GLU A 224 52.72 15.22 6.67
C GLU A 224 54.08 15.94 6.86
N GLY A 225 55.08 15.19 7.37
CA GLY A 225 56.48 15.55 7.53
C GLY A 225 57.34 14.28 7.65
#